data_AF-A0A0B1RQL9-F1
#
_entry.id   AF-A0A0B1RQL9-F1
#
_cell.length_a   1.000
_cell.length_b   1.000
_cell.length_c   1.000
_cell.angle_alpha   90.00
_cell.angle_beta   90.00
_cell.angle_gamma   90.00
#
_symmetry.space_group_name_H-M   'P 1'
#
loop_
_entity.id
_entity.type
_entity.pdbx_description
1 polymer ?
#
loop_
_entity_poly.entity_id
_entity_poly.type
_entity_poly.pdbx_seq_one_letter_code
_entity_poly.pdbx_strand_id
1 'polypeptide(L)'
;MSVKNCERRWYALKDKKLNIRVKGQILLELDVIWNPIRAAIRTFNPRERKFTEVEKKFKASLFRSTVMELKEFGLTIVDYKNYIESCFDWHSTTRSITAFAHLKIVIVYSF
;
A
#
# COMPACT_ATOMS: atom_id res chain seq x y z
N MET A 1 -10.28 6.64 -29.58
CA MET A 1 -10.36 7.89 -30.37
C MET A 1 -9.30 7.79 -31.44
N SER A 2 -9.69 7.53 -32.69
CA SER A 2 -8.73 7.49 -33.80
C SER A 2 -8.46 8.92 -34.24
N VAL A 3 -7.22 9.40 -34.08
CA VAL A 3 -6.79 10.70 -34.57
C VAL A 3 -6.40 10.51 -36.02
N LYS A 4 -7.07 11.24 -36.92
CA LYS A 4 -6.69 11.27 -38.33
C LYS A 4 -5.82 12.50 -38.56
N ASN A 5 -4.71 12.28 -39.26
CA ASN A 5 -3.72 13.32 -39.44
C ASN A 5 -4.24 14.42 -40.38
N CYS A 6 -4.04 15.67 -39.98
CA CYS A 6 -4.36 16.86 -40.77
C CYS A 6 -5.85 17.01 -41.18
N GLU A 7 -6.77 16.34 -40.48
CA GLU A 7 -8.21 16.53 -40.70
C GLU A 7 -8.80 17.52 -39.69
N ARG A 8 -9.57 18.49 -40.18
CA ARG A 8 -10.35 19.41 -39.34
C ARG A 8 -11.63 18.73 -38.85
N ARG A 9 -11.84 18.69 -37.54
CA ARG A 9 -13.04 18.11 -36.93
C ARG A 9 -13.58 18.95 -35.79
N TRP A 10 -14.91 18.96 -35.66
CA TRP A 10 -15.59 19.59 -34.55
C TRP A 10 -15.52 18.72 -33.31
N TYR A 11 -15.02 19.29 -32.22
CA TYR A 11 -14.95 18.65 -30.92
C TYR A 11 -15.85 19.37 -29.92
N ALA A 12 -16.52 18.56 -29.11
CA ALA A 12 -17.33 19.04 -28.01
C ALA A 12 -16.47 19.64 -26.90
N LEU A 13 -16.87 20.79 -26.36
CA LEU A 13 -16.28 21.29 -25.14
C LEU A 13 -16.66 20.38 -23.97
N LYS A 14 -15.72 20.16 -23.05
CA LYS A 14 -15.90 19.39 -21.81
C LYS A 14 -15.66 20.27 -20.60
N ASP A 15 -16.25 19.90 -19.47
CA ASP A 15 -16.04 20.58 -18.19
C ASP A 15 -14.58 20.48 -17.70
N LYS A 16 -14.17 21.26 -16.70
CA LYS A 16 -12.81 21.29 -16.14
C LYS A 16 -12.32 19.91 -15.70
N LYS A 17 -13.23 19.04 -15.25
CA LYS A 17 -12.94 17.65 -14.87
C LYS A 17 -13.00 16.65 -16.04
N LEU A 18 -13.20 17.13 -17.27
CA LEU A 18 -13.31 16.37 -18.53
C LEU A 18 -14.37 15.26 -18.57
N ASN A 19 -15.29 15.23 -17.59
CA ASN A 19 -16.28 14.17 -17.42
C ASN A 19 -17.56 14.40 -18.24
N ILE A 20 -18.04 15.65 -18.28
CA ILE A 20 -19.35 16.00 -18.86
C ILE A 20 -19.13 16.95 -20.04
N ARG A 21 -19.98 16.81 -21.08
CA ARG A 21 -20.03 17.73 -22.22
C ARG A 21 -20.70 19.03 -21.81
N VAL A 22 -20.08 20.16 -22.16
CA VAL A 22 -20.63 21.49 -21.93
C VAL A 22 -21.08 22.14 -23.23
N LYS A 23 -21.81 23.25 -23.14
CA LYS A 23 -22.31 23.99 -24.29
C LYS A 23 -21.13 24.52 -25.12
N GLY A 24 -21.20 24.32 -26.44
CA GLY A 24 -20.20 24.78 -27.40
C GLY A 24 -19.40 23.67 -28.05
N GLN A 25 -18.80 24.00 -29.20
CA GLN A 25 -17.92 23.14 -29.96
C GLN A 25 -16.76 23.97 -30.49
N ILE A 26 -15.61 23.35 -30.67
CA ILE A 26 -14.42 23.97 -31.23
C ILE A 26 -13.92 23.13 -32.41
N LEU A 27 -13.50 23.78 -33.48
CA LEU A 27 -12.89 23.13 -34.63
C LEU A 27 -11.40 22.93 -34.31
N LEU A 28 -10.94 21.67 -34.31
CA LEU A 28 -9.53 21.34 -34.10
C LEU A 28 -8.99 20.58 -35.30
N GLU A 29 -7.73 20.87 -35.62
CA GLU A 29 -6.90 20.13 -36.56
C GLU A 29 -5.77 19.49 -35.75
N LEU A 30 -5.58 18.18 -35.91
CA LEU A 30 -4.60 17.41 -35.14
C LEU A 30 -3.54 16.87 -36.11
N ASP A 31 -2.28 17.10 -35.78
CA ASP A 31 -1.14 16.51 -36.46
C ASP A 31 -0.31 15.69 -35.47
N VAL A 32 0.00 14.46 -35.85
CA VAL A 32 0.71 13.46 -35.07
C VAL A 32 2.09 13.27 -35.67
N ILE A 33 3.07 13.97 -35.10
CA ILE A 33 4.47 13.87 -35.52
C ILE A 33 5.16 12.79 -34.67
N TRP A 34 5.57 11.69 -35.29
CA TRP A 34 6.29 10.62 -34.60
C TRP A 34 7.80 10.84 -34.63
N ASN A 35 8.44 10.86 -33.46
CA ASN A 35 9.90 10.83 -33.37
C ASN A 35 10.34 9.39 -33.02
N PRO A 36 10.83 8.61 -34.00
CA PRO A 36 11.16 7.21 -33.80
C PRO A 36 12.33 7.00 -32.84
N ILE A 37 13.32 7.90 -32.84
CA ILE A 37 14.52 7.81 -32.00
C ILE A 37 14.15 7.99 -30.52
N ARG A 38 13.40 9.05 -30.20
CA ARG A 38 12.91 9.27 -28.83
C ARG A 38 11.93 8.20 -28.37
N ALA A 39 11.14 7.64 -29.29
CA ALA A 39 10.22 6.56 -28.97
C ALA A 39 10.97 5.26 -28.60
N ALA A 40 12.00 4.89 -29.36
CA ALA A 40 12.83 3.73 -29.09
C ALA A 40 13.58 3.86 -27.74
N ILE A 41 14.11 5.05 -27.42
CA ILE A 41 14.74 5.29 -26.11
C ILE A 41 13.72 5.13 -24.98
N ARG A 42 12.47 5.58 -25.18
CA ARG A 42 11.39 5.47 -24.20
C ARG A 42 10.88 4.04 -24.00
N THR A 43 11.03 3.14 -24.99
CA THR A 43 10.73 1.71 -24.79
C THR A 43 11.73 1.03 -23.87
N PHE A 44 13.01 1.43 -23.89
CA PHE A 44 14.03 0.87 -23.01
C PHE A 44 14.03 1.48 -21.61
N ASN A 45 13.68 2.77 -21.48
CA ASN A 45 13.48 3.41 -20.19
C ASN A 45 12.08 4.06 -20.13
N PRO A 46 11.04 3.28 -19.77
CA PRO A 46 9.69 3.80 -19.71
C PRO A 46 9.62 4.85 -18.61
N ARG A 47 9.54 6.13 -19.00
CA ARG A 47 9.19 7.22 -18.08
C ARG A 47 7.95 6.78 -17.31
N GLU A 48 8.07 6.68 -15.99
CA GLU A 48 6.97 6.40 -15.07
C GLU A 48 5.78 7.21 -15.54
N ARG A 49 4.77 6.49 -16.04
CA ARG A 49 3.51 7.15 -16.33
C ARG A 49 3.07 7.61 -14.96
N LYS A 50 2.86 8.93 -14.80
CA LYS A 50 1.95 9.42 -13.77
C LYS A 50 0.62 8.76 -14.11
N PHE A 51 0.43 7.54 -13.63
CA PHE A 51 -0.89 7.02 -13.40
C PHE A 51 -1.53 8.16 -12.64
N THR A 52 -2.59 8.73 -13.17
CA THR A 52 -3.57 9.37 -12.32
C THR A 52 -4.03 8.23 -11.42
N GLU A 53 -3.22 7.89 -10.42
CA GLU A 53 -3.61 7.07 -9.30
C GLU A 53 -4.83 7.82 -8.82
N VAL A 54 -5.99 7.22 -9.07
CA VAL A 54 -7.19 7.54 -8.34
C VAL A 54 -6.73 7.44 -6.91
N GLU A 55 -6.47 8.59 -6.27
CA GLU A 55 -5.89 8.65 -4.94
C GLU A 55 -6.65 7.62 -4.12
N LYS A 56 -5.95 6.57 -3.65
CA LYS A 56 -6.57 5.56 -2.81
C LYS A 56 -7.11 6.33 -1.62
N LYS A 57 -8.41 6.62 -1.62
CA LYS A 57 -9.07 7.42 -0.58
C LYS A 57 -8.66 6.81 0.74
N PHE A 58 -7.82 7.53 1.48
CA PHE A 58 -7.26 7.02 2.72
C PHE A 58 -8.42 6.74 3.67
N LYS A 59 -8.69 5.45 3.90
CA LYS A 59 -9.77 5.03 4.80
C LYS A 59 -9.25 5.13 6.23
N ALA A 60 -9.45 6.30 6.84
CA ALA A 60 -9.08 6.53 8.24
C ALA A 60 -9.71 5.51 9.21
N SER A 61 -10.83 4.88 8.84
CA SER A 61 -11.43 3.77 9.60
C SER A 61 -10.56 2.52 9.65
N LEU A 62 -9.94 2.13 8.52
CA LEU A 62 -9.04 0.97 8.46
C LEU A 62 -7.76 1.22 9.26
N PHE A 63 -7.22 2.44 9.17
CA PHE A 63 -6.04 2.80 9.96
C PHE A 63 -6.33 2.73 11.47
N ARG A 64 -7.49 3.24 11.90
CA ARG A 64 -7.90 3.18 13.30
C ARG A 64 -8.10 1.75 13.80
N SER A 65 -8.72 0.87 13.01
CA SER A 65 -8.91 -0.53 13.41
C SER A 65 -7.56 -1.25 13.57
N THR A 66 -6.63 -1.08 12.61
CA THR A 66 -5.29 -1.67 12.70
C THR A 66 -4.51 -1.16 13.92
N VAL A 67 -4.63 0.13 14.27
CA VAL A 67 -3.97 0.69 15.46
C VAL A 67 -4.59 0.17 16.76
N MET A 68 -5.91 -0.01 16.82
CA MET A 68 -6.59 -0.57 17.99
C MET A 68 -6.21 -2.04 18.20
N GLU A 69 -6.18 -2.85 17.13
CA GLU A 69 -5.74 -4.24 17.19
C GLU A 69 -4.28 -4.36 17.69
N LEU A 70 -3.38 -3.49 17.20
CA LEU A 70 -1.99 -3.44 17.67
C LEU A 70 -1.88 -3.05 19.14
N LYS A 71 -2.73 -2.13 19.61
CA LYS A 71 -2.77 -1.73 21.02
C LYS A 71 -3.22 -2.90 21.90
N GLU A 72 -4.27 -3.62 21.50
CA GLU A 72 -4.75 -4.79 22.22
C GLU A 72 -3.68 -5.88 22.29
N PHE A 73 -3.00 -6.16 21.18
CA PHE A 73 -1.86 -7.08 21.15
C PHE A 73 -0.68 -6.61 22.03
N GLY A 74 -0.40 -5.31 22.07
CA GLY A 74 0.62 -4.75 22.96
C GLY A 74 0.29 -4.95 24.44
N LEU A 75 -0.97 -4.79 24.83
CA LEU A 75 -1.42 -5.00 26.21
C LEU A 75 -1.30 -6.48 26.62
N THR A 76 -1.66 -7.42 25.75
CA THR A 76 -1.53 -8.85 26.06
C THR A 76 -0.08 -9.29 26.25
N ILE A 77 0.87 -8.69 25.51
CA ILE A 77 2.30 -8.91 25.73
C ILE A 77 2.75 -8.40 27.09
N VAL A 78 2.27 -7.22 27.51
CA VAL A 78 2.59 -6.64 28.82
C VAL A 78 2.02 -7.51 29.94
N ASP A 79 0.79 -7.99 29.79
CA ASP A 79 0.17 -8.90 30.77
C ASP A 79 0.91 -10.23 30.87
N TYR A 80 1.35 -10.79 29.73
CA TYR A 80 2.17 -12.00 29.71
C TYR A 80 3.53 -11.78 30.36
N LYS A 81 4.15 -10.62 30.14
CA LYS A 81 5.38 -10.22 30.80
C LYS A 81 5.19 -10.10 32.31
N ASN A 82 4.14 -9.41 32.76
CA ASN A 82 3.82 -9.26 34.19
C ASN A 82 3.52 -10.63 34.84
N TYR A 83 2.89 -11.55 34.10
CA TYR A 83 2.67 -12.92 34.55
C TYR A 83 3.99 -13.67 34.72
N ILE A 84 4.92 -13.56 33.75
CA ILE A 84 6.26 -14.12 33.86
C ILE A 84 7.02 -13.51 35.04
N GLU A 85 6.96 -12.18 35.21
CA GLU A 85 7.61 -11.47 36.32
C GLU A 85 7.00 -11.88 37.68
N SER A 86 5.68 -12.04 37.77
CA SER A 86 5.00 -12.56 38.96
C SER A 86 5.37 -14.02 39.27
N CYS A 87 5.59 -14.84 38.24
CA CYS A 87 6.18 -16.18 38.40
C CYS A 87 7.66 -16.13 38.82
N PHE A 88 8.37 -15.03 38.51
CA PHE A 88 9.79 -14.85 38.78
C PHE A 88 10.09 -14.24 40.17
N ASP A 89 9.15 -13.49 40.74
CA ASP A 89 9.25 -12.90 42.08
C ASP A 89 9.03 -13.91 43.23
N TRP A 90 9.13 -15.22 42.96
CA TRP A 90 8.92 -16.24 44.00
C TRP A 90 10.18 -16.46 44.86
N HIS A 91 10.08 -16.05 46.12
CA HIS A 91 11.06 -16.07 47.23
C HIS A 91 11.98 -17.31 47.40
N SER A 92 11.85 -18.44 46.66
CA SER A 92 12.89 -19.50 46.59
C SER A 92 12.68 -20.66 45.57
N THR A 93 11.95 -20.54 44.46
CA THR A 93 11.61 -21.73 43.61
C THR A 93 11.79 -21.55 42.08
N THR A 94 12.35 -20.44 41.63
CA THR A 94 12.41 -20.11 40.19
C THR A 94 13.54 -20.80 39.42
N ARG A 95 14.68 -21.05 40.09
CA ARG A 95 15.84 -21.72 39.46
C ARG A 95 15.59 -23.18 39.11
N SER A 96 14.78 -23.90 39.90
CA SER A 96 14.47 -25.30 39.64
C SER A 96 13.50 -25.46 38.46
N ILE A 97 12.45 -24.64 38.39
CA ILE A 97 11.41 -24.78 37.36
C ILE A 97 11.94 -24.40 35.98
N THR A 98 12.73 -23.32 35.88
CA THR A 98 13.37 -22.91 34.62
C THR A 98 14.37 -23.95 34.11
N ALA A 99 15.17 -24.55 34.99
CA ALA A 99 16.05 -25.67 34.64
C ALA A 99 15.24 -26.89 34.16
N PHE A 100 14.14 -27.24 34.83
CA PHE A 100 13.27 -28.34 34.41
C PHE A 100 12.56 -28.08 33.08
N ALA A 101 12.09 -26.86 32.84
CA ALA A 101 11.43 -26.47 31.60
C ALA A 101 12.40 -26.50 30.41
N HIS A 102 13.61 -25.96 30.58
CA HIS A 102 14.65 -26.04 29.57
C HIS A 102 15.07 -27.48 29.27
N LEU A 103 15.27 -28.31 30.30
CA LEU A 103 15.56 -29.73 30.11
C LEU A 103 14.44 -30.45 29.36
N LYS A 104 13.17 -30.22 29.73
CA LYS A 104 12.01 -30.81 29.04
C LYS A 104 11.94 -30.39 27.57
N ILE A 105 12.13 -29.11 27.29
CA ILE A 105 12.15 -28.56 25.94
C ILE A 105 13.26 -29.22 25.13
N VAL A 106 14.50 -29.17 25.61
CA VAL A 106 15.67 -29.74 24.92
C VAL A 106 15.50 -31.24 24.66
N ILE A 107 14.96 -32.00 25.61
CA ILE A 107 14.69 -33.44 25.43
C ILE A 107 13.67 -33.70 24.31
N VAL A 108 12.61 -32.90 24.22
CA VAL A 108 11.57 -33.05 23.18
C VAL A 108 12.08 -32.68 21.79
N TYR A 109 12.98 -31.70 21.68
CA TYR A 109 13.59 -31.32 20.40
C TYR A 109 14.78 -32.19 19.99
N SER A 110 15.33 -32.98 20.92
CA SER A 110 16.46 -33.88 20.70
C SER A 110 16.04 -35.32 20.40
N PHE A 111 14.75 -35.63 20.42
CA PHE A 111 14.16 -36.93 20.06
C PHE A 111 13.25 -36.77 18.84
#